data_AF-A0A955A3N4-F1
#
_entry.id   AF-A0A955A3N4-F1
#
_cell.length_a   1.000
_cell.length_b   1.000
_cell.length_c   1.000
_cell.angle_alpha   90.00
_cell.angle_beta   90.00
_cell.angle_gamma   90.00
#
_symmetry.space_group_name_H-M   'P 1'
#
loop_
_entity.id
_entity.type
_entity.pdbx_description
1 polymer ?
#
loop_
_entity_poly.entity_id
_entity_poly.type
_entity_poly.pdbx_seq_one_letter_code
_entity_poly.pdbx_strand_id
1 'polypeptide(L)'
;MARLHEYQAKALLSRGGITVPRGNPADSPEVAAKVASDLGCPVVVKIQAWTTGRAALGGVGFADTPEEAAALAQKMLDMKVGQFPVEQVLIEEQMPPKRELFVSLTIDGKNRQPMLLISTAGGSGVEDRAGQVATVPCDVHTGPDRDTITTFLARTDLGKDVQNRITDTLAQVFDVAKTVEATSLEINPLAVMDDGSIVALDCRCTIDDYAVFRHPELGIEIARELDHPPTKLERIAYTVEQDDHRGTFFFAQMATTAKPGSKGLAGFHGAGGGGSMMSMDAITNEGFTIANFTDTSGNPSAAKVYRAARIILSQPDLCGYFGSGSGVASQEQFWSAYGLAKAFLELDITIPVVVRLGGNAEDRAVDILHAAAKSLRVPVEGYKKTDPPAKIAQRFASLVAENDATIWTPRKPRVPEFVESNHAMSFPITGGMVWIDTNAWPASKDAIMQHSSGLFKDDNGTPALTIEAEDFKSKDSECVMCEVECRNAGVDGFFVQLDVLGL
;
A
#
# COMPACT_ATOMS: atom_id res chain seq x y z
N MET A 1 -8.02 6.19 -1.87
CA MET A 1 -9.07 5.36 -2.49
C MET A 1 -8.49 4.39 -3.52
N ALA A 2 -9.16 3.25 -3.71
CA ALA A 2 -8.74 2.23 -4.68
C ALA A 2 -8.94 2.75 -6.12
N ARG A 3 -7.97 2.48 -7.00
CA ARG A 3 -7.97 3.01 -8.38
C ARG A 3 -8.06 1.88 -9.39
N LEU A 4 -8.73 2.17 -10.49
CA LEU A 4 -8.76 1.31 -11.68
C LEU A 4 -7.73 1.79 -12.70
N HIS A 5 -7.19 0.86 -13.46
CA HIS A 5 -6.50 1.21 -14.71
C HIS A 5 -7.49 1.78 -15.74
N GLU A 6 -6.99 2.56 -16.70
CA GLU A 6 -7.83 3.24 -17.70
C GLU A 6 -8.66 2.23 -18.50
N TYR A 7 -8.08 1.07 -18.87
CA TYR A 7 -8.81 0.04 -19.61
C TYR A 7 -9.98 -0.54 -18.81
N GLN A 8 -9.83 -0.70 -17.48
CA GLN A 8 -10.90 -1.18 -16.60
C GLN A 8 -12.00 -0.12 -16.48
N ALA A 9 -11.61 1.15 -16.29
CA ALA A 9 -12.55 2.26 -16.22
C ALA A 9 -13.34 2.43 -17.52
N LYS A 10 -12.68 2.32 -18.68
CA LYS A 10 -13.33 2.33 -20.00
C LYS A 10 -14.29 1.16 -20.21
N ALA A 11 -13.96 -0.02 -19.69
CA ALA A 11 -14.89 -1.16 -19.73
C ALA A 11 -16.18 -0.87 -18.93
N LEU A 12 -16.09 -0.15 -17.80
CA LEU A 12 -17.28 0.29 -17.05
C LEU A 12 -18.11 1.31 -17.84
N LEU A 13 -17.46 2.30 -18.45
CA LEU A 13 -18.13 3.28 -19.32
C LEU A 13 -18.86 2.58 -20.48
N SER A 14 -18.20 1.64 -21.15
CA SER A 14 -18.77 0.88 -22.25
C SER A 14 -20.01 0.09 -21.84
N ARG A 15 -19.97 -0.59 -20.67
CA ARG A 15 -21.14 -1.28 -20.09
C ARG A 15 -22.27 -0.32 -19.74
N GLY A 16 -21.94 0.91 -19.35
CA GLY A 16 -22.87 2.01 -19.10
C GLY A 16 -23.44 2.66 -20.37
N GLY A 17 -23.06 2.18 -21.56
CA GLY A 17 -23.55 2.70 -22.84
C GLY A 17 -22.81 3.96 -23.32
N ILE A 18 -21.63 4.25 -22.76
CA ILE A 18 -20.76 5.35 -23.21
C ILE A 18 -19.73 4.76 -24.18
N THR A 19 -19.63 5.34 -25.37
CA THR A 19 -18.67 4.89 -26.40
C THR A 19 -17.24 5.16 -25.94
N VAL A 20 -16.36 4.18 -26.11
CA VAL A 20 -14.91 4.27 -25.87
C VAL A 20 -14.17 3.71 -27.09
N PRO A 21 -12.91 4.10 -27.34
CA PRO A 21 -12.09 3.50 -28.39
C PRO A 21 -11.96 1.98 -28.19
N ARG A 22 -11.92 1.20 -29.27
CA ARG A 22 -11.59 -0.23 -29.17
C ARG A 22 -10.13 -0.37 -28.79
N GLY A 23 -9.82 -1.29 -27.87
CA GLY A 23 -8.44 -1.47 -27.41
C GLY A 23 -8.31 -2.53 -26.34
N ASN A 24 -7.07 -2.96 -26.09
CA ASN A 24 -6.74 -3.96 -25.07
C ASN A 24 -5.39 -3.63 -24.40
N PRO A 25 -5.21 -4.02 -23.12
CA PRO A 25 -3.91 -3.90 -22.46
C PRO A 25 -2.89 -4.90 -23.04
N ALA A 26 -1.62 -4.54 -22.96
CA ALA A 26 -0.47 -5.34 -23.33
C ALA A 26 0.64 -5.20 -22.27
N ASP A 27 1.27 -6.32 -21.91
CA ASP A 27 2.40 -6.42 -20.98
C ASP A 27 3.73 -6.68 -21.68
N SER A 28 3.72 -6.73 -23.01
CA SER A 28 4.88 -7.03 -23.86
C SER A 28 4.73 -6.41 -25.25
N PRO A 29 5.85 -6.13 -25.94
CA PRO A 29 5.82 -5.61 -27.32
C PRO A 29 5.08 -6.53 -28.28
N GLU A 30 5.19 -7.85 -28.12
CA GLU A 30 4.55 -8.84 -28.98
C GLU A 30 3.02 -8.80 -28.85
N VAL A 31 2.52 -8.67 -27.62
CA VAL A 31 1.08 -8.49 -27.36
C VAL A 31 0.61 -7.15 -27.92
N ALA A 32 1.40 -6.08 -27.78
CA ALA A 32 1.06 -4.77 -28.33
C ALA A 32 0.92 -4.78 -29.86
N ALA A 33 1.87 -5.38 -30.58
CA ALA A 33 1.78 -5.56 -32.04
C ALA A 33 0.53 -6.36 -32.43
N LYS A 34 0.23 -7.44 -31.71
CA LYS A 34 -0.96 -8.25 -31.98
C LYS A 34 -2.24 -7.44 -31.83
N VAL A 35 -2.39 -6.68 -30.73
CA VAL A 35 -3.57 -5.84 -30.51
C VAL A 35 -3.71 -4.78 -31.62
N ALA A 36 -2.61 -4.13 -32.00
CA ALA A 36 -2.62 -3.16 -33.11
C ALA A 36 -3.03 -3.81 -34.45
N SER A 37 -2.52 -5.00 -34.74
CA SER A 37 -2.89 -5.76 -35.93
C SER A 37 -4.37 -6.16 -35.93
N ASP A 38 -4.92 -6.57 -34.79
CA ASP A 38 -6.32 -6.95 -34.65
C ASP A 38 -7.26 -5.75 -34.81
N LEU A 39 -6.83 -4.55 -34.42
CA LEU A 39 -7.58 -3.30 -34.61
C LEU A 39 -7.62 -2.86 -36.08
N GLY A 40 -6.51 -3.06 -36.80
CA GLY A 40 -6.42 -2.80 -38.24
C GLY A 40 -6.47 -1.32 -38.64
N CYS A 41 -6.12 -0.41 -37.73
CA CYS A 41 -6.10 1.04 -37.92
C CYS A 41 -4.94 1.66 -37.11
N PRO A 42 -4.61 2.96 -37.32
CA PRO A 42 -3.67 3.66 -36.45
C PRO A 42 -4.11 3.61 -34.98
N VAL A 43 -3.14 3.46 -34.09
CA VAL A 43 -3.36 3.24 -32.66
C VAL A 43 -2.65 4.28 -31.80
N VAL A 44 -3.17 4.44 -30.58
CA VAL A 44 -2.52 5.13 -29.48
C VAL A 44 -2.01 4.09 -28.47
N VAL A 45 -0.76 4.25 -28.05
CA VAL A 45 -0.11 3.45 -27.00
C VAL A 45 -0.03 4.30 -25.75
N LYS A 46 -0.62 3.85 -24.63
CA LYS A 46 -0.70 4.60 -23.37
C LYS A 46 -0.24 3.79 -22.17
N ILE A 47 0.68 4.30 -21.35
CA ILE A 47 1.05 3.64 -20.10
C ILE A 47 -0.13 3.51 -19.14
N GLN A 48 -0.24 2.36 -18.49
CA GLN A 48 -1.21 2.10 -17.44
C GLN A 48 -0.61 2.46 -16.07
N ALA A 49 -0.62 3.76 -15.75
CA ALA A 49 -0.13 4.30 -14.49
C ALA A 49 -1.20 5.15 -13.80
N TRP A 50 -1.26 5.14 -12.47
CA TRP A 50 -2.23 5.91 -11.67
C TRP A 50 -1.81 7.36 -11.46
N THR A 51 -1.18 7.97 -12.46
CA THR A 51 -0.70 9.35 -12.47
C THR A 51 -1.35 10.17 -13.58
N THR A 52 -1.42 11.49 -13.39
CA THR A 52 -1.83 12.44 -14.43
C THR A 52 -0.61 12.88 -15.26
N GLY A 53 -0.85 13.57 -16.39
CA GLY A 53 0.24 14.13 -17.21
C GLY A 53 1.09 13.09 -17.95
N ARG A 54 0.56 11.88 -18.20
CA ARG A 54 1.26 10.77 -18.87
C ARG A 54 1.91 11.17 -20.20
N ALA A 55 1.25 12.02 -20.99
CA ALA A 55 1.80 12.51 -22.26
C ALA A 55 3.10 13.31 -22.07
N ALA A 56 3.21 14.15 -21.04
CA ALA A 56 4.41 14.93 -20.75
C ALA A 56 5.59 14.05 -20.29
N LEU A 57 5.30 12.86 -19.75
CA LEU A 57 6.30 11.85 -19.39
C LEU A 57 6.74 11.00 -20.59
N GLY A 58 6.13 11.18 -21.78
CA GLY A 58 6.33 10.29 -22.92
C GLY A 58 5.58 8.96 -22.82
N GLY A 59 4.60 8.88 -21.92
CA GLY A 59 3.75 7.70 -21.70
C GLY A 59 2.50 7.63 -22.60
N VAL A 60 2.41 8.47 -23.63
CA VAL A 60 1.39 8.42 -24.68
C VAL A 60 2.09 8.59 -26.02
N GLY A 61 1.83 7.70 -26.97
CA GLY A 61 2.43 7.69 -28.30
C GLY A 61 1.45 7.21 -29.36
N PHE A 62 1.72 7.54 -30.62
CA PHE A 62 0.90 7.18 -31.77
C PHE A 62 1.69 6.26 -32.69
N ALA A 63 1.03 5.24 -33.24
CA ALA A 63 1.62 4.27 -34.15
C ALA A 63 0.66 3.97 -35.30
N ASP A 64 1.17 3.99 -36.53
CA ASP A 64 0.42 3.67 -37.74
C ASP A 64 0.49 2.17 -38.07
N THR A 65 1.45 1.45 -37.48
CA THR A 65 1.70 0.02 -37.75
C THR A 65 1.88 -0.82 -36.48
N PRO A 66 1.63 -2.14 -36.53
CA PRO A 66 1.92 -3.05 -35.43
C PRO A 66 3.36 -3.00 -34.93
N GLU A 67 4.33 -2.82 -35.84
CA GLU A 67 5.75 -2.74 -35.53
C GLU A 67 6.09 -1.47 -34.73
N GLU A 68 5.50 -0.33 -35.11
CA GLU A 68 5.62 0.92 -34.36
C GLU A 68 4.98 0.83 -32.97
N ALA A 69 3.82 0.16 -32.87
CA ALA A 69 3.14 -0.05 -31.59
C ALA A 69 4.00 -0.91 -30.63
N ALA A 70 4.63 -1.98 -31.14
CA ALA A 70 5.57 -2.78 -30.36
C ALA A 70 6.80 -1.98 -29.90
N ALA A 71 7.40 -1.18 -30.78
CA ALA A 71 8.55 -0.36 -30.44
C ALA A 71 8.23 0.69 -29.35
N LEU A 72 7.05 1.32 -29.43
CA LEU A 72 6.57 2.23 -28.40
C LEU A 72 6.30 1.51 -27.08
N ALA A 73 5.65 0.34 -27.13
CA ALA A 73 5.36 -0.47 -25.95
C ALA A 73 6.64 -0.88 -25.23
N GLN A 74 7.68 -1.34 -25.94
CA GLN A 74 8.98 -1.67 -25.36
C GLN A 74 9.56 -0.47 -24.59
N LYS A 75 9.64 0.69 -25.26
CA LYS A 75 10.17 1.91 -24.65
C LYS A 75 9.39 2.30 -23.40
N MET A 76 8.07 2.18 -23.44
CA MET A 76 7.18 2.55 -22.33
C MET A 76 7.22 1.58 -21.15
N LEU A 77 7.36 0.27 -21.40
CA LEU A 77 7.51 -0.75 -20.36
C LEU A 77 8.87 -0.64 -19.64
N ASP A 78 9.89 -0.09 -20.31
CA ASP A 78 11.18 0.23 -19.70
C ASP A 78 11.16 1.51 -18.85
N MET A 79 10.06 2.28 -18.86
CA MET A 79 9.92 3.51 -18.08
C MET A 79 9.61 3.26 -16.61
N LYS A 80 9.91 4.27 -15.79
CA LYS A 80 9.40 4.41 -14.43
C LYS A 80 8.55 5.67 -14.31
N VAL A 81 7.42 5.55 -13.61
CA VAL A 81 6.59 6.69 -13.21
C VAL A 81 6.85 6.94 -11.73
N GLY A 82 7.45 8.10 -11.43
CA GLY A 82 8.06 8.31 -10.11
C GLY A 82 9.19 7.30 -9.91
N GLN A 83 9.08 6.44 -8.90
CA GLN A 83 10.03 5.35 -8.65
C GLN A 83 9.52 3.95 -9.04
N PHE A 84 8.30 3.85 -9.57
CA PHE A 84 7.62 2.56 -9.85
C PHE A 84 7.68 2.21 -11.34
N PRO A 85 7.89 0.93 -11.70
CA PRO A 85 7.93 0.50 -13.09
C PRO A 85 6.55 0.57 -13.76
N VAL A 86 6.53 0.72 -15.08
CA VAL A 86 5.32 0.54 -15.88
C VAL A 86 5.17 -0.95 -16.23
N GLU A 87 4.12 -1.59 -15.75
CA GLU A 87 3.90 -3.04 -15.97
C GLU A 87 3.07 -3.32 -17.24
N GLN A 88 2.26 -2.35 -17.70
CA GLN A 88 1.35 -2.52 -18.84
C GLN A 88 1.15 -1.22 -19.62
N VAL A 89 0.83 -1.39 -20.90
CA VAL A 89 0.35 -0.32 -21.80
C VAL A 89 -1.04 -0.67 -22.34
N LEU A 90 -1.84 0.33 -22.69
CA LEU A 90 -3.11 0.19 -23.40
C LEU A 90 -2.89 0.56 -24.86
N ILE A 91 -3.28 -0.34 -25.77
CA ILE A 91 -3.29 -0.10 -27.22
C ILE A 91 -4.74 0.11 -27.63
N GLU A 92 -5.04 1.25 -28.23
CA GLU A 92 -6.41 1.57 -28.65
C GLU A 92 -6.47 2.35 -29.97
N GLU A 93 -7.64 2.36 -30.61
CA GLU A 93 -7.85 3.11 -31.85
C GLU A 93 -7.54 4.60 -31.70
N GLN A 94 -6.83 5.16 -32.67
CA GLN A 94 -6.66 6.60 -32.76
C GLN A 94 -7.95 7.25 -33.30
N MET A 95 -8.62 8.03 -32.43
CA MET A 95 -9.84 8.76 -32.77
C MET A 95 -9.60 10.27 -32.63
N PRO A 96 -9.33 11.01 -33.72
CA PRO A 96 -9.08 12.45 -33.65
C PRO A 96 -10.38 13.21 -33.30
N PRO A 97 -10.41 13.95 -32.18
CA PRO A 97 -11.61 14.67 -31.76
C PRO A 97 -11.79 15.98 -32.54
N LYS A 98 -13.04 16.34 -32.86
CA LYS A 98 -13.39 17.69 -33.35
C LYS A 98 -13.36 18.71 -32.22
N ARG A 99 -13.79 18.28 -31.02
CA ARG A 99 -13.74 19.08 -29.80
C ARG A 99 -13.53 18.18 -28.58
N GLU A 100 -12.79 18.69 -27.62
CA GLU A 100 -12.52 18.03 -26.34
C GLU A 100 -13.25 18.74 -25.20
N LEU A 101 -14.00 17.98 -24.41
CA LEU A 101 -14.60 18.41 -23.16
C LEU A 101 -13.91 17.72 -21.98
N PHE A 102 -14.04 18.32 -20.81
CA PHE A 102 -13.69 17.72 -19.54
C PHE A 102 -14.97 17.39 -18.77
N VAL A 103 -15.07 16.17 -18.23
CA VAL A 103 -16.16 15.75 -17.35
C VAL A 103 -15.56 15.04 -16.14
N SER A 104 -15.96 15.42 -14.94
CA SER A 104 -15.59 14.68 -13.72
C SER A 104 -16.74 14.60 -12.74
N LEU A 105 -17.06 13.40 -12.29
CA LEU A 105 -17.83 13.17 -11.08
C LEU A 105 -16.90 13.19 -9.86
N THR A 106 -17.35 13.84 -8.80
CA THR A 106 -16.68 13.86 -7.49
C THR A 106 -17.71 14.09 -6.37
N ILE A 107 -17.30 13.96 -5.11
CA ILE A 107 -18.16 14.20 -3.95
C ILE A 107 -17.92 15.62 -3.42
N ASP A 108 -18.98 16.43 -3.40
CA ASP A 108 -18.96 17.75 -2.78
C ASP A 108 -19.01 17.60 -1.25
N GLY A 109 -17.86 17.72 -0.59
CA GLY A 109 -17.78 17.64 0.87
C GLY A 109 -18.55 18.74 1.61
N LYS A 110 -18.77 19.91 0.98
CA LYS A 110 -19.50 21.04 1.60
C LYS A 110 -21.00 20.77 1.57
N ASN A 111 -21.52 20.37 0.42
CA ASN A 111 -22.95 20.10 0.26
C ASN A 111 -23.34 18.65 0.59
N ARG A 112 -22.35 17.77 0.79
CA ARG A 112 -22.50 16.33 1.10
C ARG A 112 -23.31 15.57 0.05
N GLN A 113 -23.02 15.85 -1.22
CA GLN A 113 -23.70 15.23 -2.37
C GLN A 113 -22.70 15.01 -3.52
N PRO A 114 -22.97 14.09 -4.45
CA PRO A 114 -22.19 14.00 -5.69
C PRO A 114 -22.37 15.25 -6.55
N MET A 115 -21.37 15.57 -7.35
CA MET A 115 -21.42 16.65 -8.33
C MET A 115 -20.64 16.29 -9.58
N LEU A 116 -21.09 16.81 -10.73
CA LEU A 116 -20.34 16.79 -11.97
C LEU A 116 -19.65 18.15 -12.19
N LEU A 117 -18.41 18.09 -12.63
CA LEU A 117 -17.64 19.20 -13.17
C LEU A 117 -17.61 19.05 -14.68
N ILE A 118 -17.95 20.10 -15.42
CA ILE A 118 -18.00 20.08 -16.89
C ILE A 118 -17.29 21.30 -17.44
N SER A 119 -16.42 21.11 -18.43
CA SER A 119 -15.83 22.20 -19.20
C SER A 119 -15.82 21.90 -20.69
N THR A 120 -16.02 22.94 -21.53
CA THR A 120 -15.91 22.85 -22.99
C THR A 120 -14.48 23.03 -23.52
N ALA A 121 -13.51 23.21 -22.62
CA ALA A 121 -12.09 23.29 -22.90
C ALA A 121 -11.36 22.13 -22.21
N GLY A 122 -11.58 20.91 -22.71
CA GLY A 122 -10.92 19.68 -22.25
C GLY A 122 -9.46 19.55 -22.71
N GLY A 123 -8.88 18.36 -22.48
CA GLY A 123 -7.51 18.05 -22.86
C GLY A 123 -6.47 18.58 -21.87
N SER A 124 -5.23 18.75 -22.33
CA SER A 124 -4.13 19.24 -21.49
C SER A 124 -4.35 20.69 -21.02
N GLY A 125 -3.96 20.98 -19.77
CA GLY A 125 -4.01 22.33 -19.18
C GLY A 125 -5.40 22.77 -18.73
N VAL A 126 -6.28 21.81 -18.39
CA VAL A 126 -7.61 22.12 -17.81
C VAL A 126 -7.47 22.74 -16.42
N GLU A 127 -6.38 22.41 -15.71
CA GLU A 127 -6.04 22.89 -14.37
C GLU A 127 -5.90 24.42 -14.32
N ASP A 128 -5.32 25.02 -15.37
CA ASP A 128 -5.16 26.48 -15.50
C ASP A 128 -6.46 27.19 -15.89
N ARG A 129 -7.53 26.43 -16.16
CA ARG A 129 -8.82 26.93 -16.67
C ARG A 129 -9.98 26.74 -15.69
N ALA A 130 -9.70 26.65 -14.39
CA ALA A 130 -10.69 26.42 -13.33
C ALA A 130 -11.91 27.36 -13.38
N GLY A 131 -11.75 28.61 -13.86
CA GLY A 131 -12.86 29.57 -14.03
C GLY A 131 -13.85 29.25 -15.16
N GLN A 132 -13.58 28.25 -15.99
CA GLN A 132 -14.41 27.82 -17.13
C GLN A 132 -15.10 26.46 -16.89
N VAL A 133 -15.12 26.01 -15.63
CA VAL A 133 -15.74 24.76 -15.22
C VAL A 133 -17.11 25.06 -14.61
N ALA A 134 -18.16 24.43 -15.13
CA ALA A 134 -19.48 24.43 -14.51
C ALA A 134 -19.58 23.29 -13.49
N THR A 135 -20.20 23.59 -12.34
CA THR A 135 -20.57 22.60 -11.34
C THR A 135 -22.04 22.27 -11.49
N VAL A 136 -22.35 20.97 -11.63
CA VAL A 136 -23.71 20.43 -11.71
C VAL A 136 -23.97 19.58 -10.47
N PRO A 137 -24.84 20.02 -9.56
CA PRO A 137 -25.28 19.20 -8.44
C PRO A 137 -25.92 17.90 -8.92
N CYS A 138 -25.67 16.80 -8.21
CA CYS A 138 -26.32 15.53 -8.49
C CYS A 138 -27.06 15.03 -7.24
N ASP A 139 -28.36 14.80 -7.38
CA ASP A 139 -29.13 14.13 -6.35
C ASP A 139 -28.80 12.63 -6.37
N VAL A 140 -28.61 12.03 -5.20
CA VAL A 140 -28.21 10.62 -5.09
C VAL A 140 -29.24 9.64 -5.67
N HIS A 141 -30.51 10.05 -5.77
CA HIS A 141 -31.58 9.21 -6.31
C HIS A 141 -31.89 9.53 -7.77
N THR A 142 -31.92 10.81 -8.13
CA THR A 142 -32.42 11.27 -9.44
C THR A 142 -31.32 11.70 -10.42
N GLY A 143 -30.07 11.81 -9.96
CA GLY A 143 -28.91 12.09 -10.81
C GLY A 143 -28.63 13.58 -11.02
N PRO A 144 -27.91 13.95 -12.10
CA PRO A 144 -27.44 15.31 -12.31
C PRO A 144 -28.58 16.27 -12.65
N ASP A 145 -28.49 17.51 -12.15
CA ASP A 145 -29.46 18.55 -12.45
C ASP A 145 -29.43 18.96 -13.94
N ARG A 146 -30.47 18.53 -14.67
CA ARG A 146 -30.60 18.74 -16.11
C ARG A 146 -30.76 20.21 -16.49
N ASP A 147 -31.33 21.04 -15.62
CA ASP A 147 -31.53 22.47 -15.91
C ASP A 147 -30.18 23.22 -15.88
N THR A 148 -29.32 22.89 -14.92
CA THR A 148 -27.95 23.40 -14.88
C THR A 148 -27.15 22.96 -16.11
N ILE A 149 -27.23 21.68 -16.51
CA ILE A 149 -26.57 21.18 -17.73
C ILE A 149 -27.05 21.93 -18.97
N THR A 150 -28.37 22.05 -19.14
CA THR A 150 -28.98 22.72 -20.29
C THR A 150 -28.55 24.19 -20.37
N THR A 151 -28.56 24.89 -19.23
CA THR A 151 -28.15 26.29 -19.14
C THR A 151 -26.68 26.47 -19.50
N PHE A 152 -25.82 25.55 -19.06
CA PHE A 152 -24.40 25.56 -19.39
C PHE A 152 -24.18 25.33 -20.89
N LEU A 153 -24.76 24.26 -21.46
CA LEU A 153 -24.58 23.88 -22.86
C LEU A 153 -25.17 24.92 -23.82
N ALA A 154 -26.23 25.63 -23.44
CA ALA A 154 -26.81 26.72 -24.23
C ALA A 154 -25.86 27.91 -24.45
N ARG A 155 -24.80 28.05 -23.64
CA ARG A 155 -23.77 29.09 -23.80
C ARG A 155 -22.64 28.68 -24.74
N THR A 156 -22.70 27.46 -25.28
CA THR A 156 -21.70 26.89 -26.17
C THR A 156 -22.16 27.00 -27.62
N ASP A 157 -21.22 26.91 -28.55
CA ASP A 157 -21.45 26.84 -30.00
C ASP A 157 -21.82 25.41 -30.48
N LEU A 158 -22.12 24.48 -29.57
CA LEU A 158 -22.52 23.11 -29.91
C LEU A 158 -23.96 23.07 -30.43
N GLY A 159 -24.20 22.28 -31.48
CA GLY A 159 -25.55 22.03 -32.00
C GLY A 159 -26.45 21.29 -31.00
N LYS A 160 -27.77 21.48 -31.09
CA LYS A 160 -28.74 20.97 -30.11
C LYS A 160 -28.69 19.45 -29.92
N ASP A 161 -28.48 18.70 -31.00
CA ASP A 161 -28.37 17.24 -30.94
C ASP A 161 -27.13 16.79 -30.14
N VAL A 162 -26.00 17.48 -30.33
CA VAL A 162 -24.76 17.22 -29.59
C VAL A 162 -24.95 17.59 -28.11
N GLN A 163 -25.62 18.71 -27.80
CA GLN A 163 -25.95 19.09 -26.43
C GLN A 163 -26.80 18.02 -25.72
N ASN A 164 -27.79 17.46 -26.42
CA ASN A 164 -28.63 16.39 -25.87
C ASN A 164 -27.79 15.12 -25.61
N ARG A 165 -26.94 14.70 -26.57
CA ARG A 165 -26.03 13.56 -26.39
C ARG A 165 -25.06 13.75 -25.22
N ILE A 166 -24.53 14.95 -25.02
CA ILE A 166 -23.69 15.28 -23.86
C ILE A 166 -24.51 15.17 -22.57
N THR A 167 -25.73 15.70 -22.55
CA THR A 167 -26.62 15.61 -21.37
C THR A 167 -26.90 14.16 -20.99
N ASP A 168 -27.18 13.31 -21.97
CA ASP A 168 -27.41 11.88 -21.74
C ASP A 168 -26.13 11.16 -21.28
N THR A 169 -24.98 11.50 -21.87
CA THR A 169 -23.67 10.98 -21.45
C THR A 169 -23.36 11.33 -19.99
N LEU A 170 -23.68 12.55 -19.56
CA LEU A 170 -23.48 12.98 -18.17
C LEU A 170 -24.35 12.21 -17.17
N ALA A 171 -25.58 11.89 -17.56
CA ALA A 171 -26.44 11.01 -16.76
C ALA A 171 -25.87 9.58 -16.69
N GLN A 172 -25.39 9.03 -17.82
CA GLN A 172 -24.74 7.72 -17.85
C GLN A 172 -23.47 7.68 -16.99
N VAL A 173 -22.66 8.74 -17.01
CA VAL A 173 -21.46 8.86 -16.14
C VAL A 173 -21.85 8.75 -14.67
N PHE A 174 -22.90 9.46 -14.25
CA PHE A 174 -23.42 9.38 -12.89
C PHE A 174 -23.90 7.96 -12.55
N ASP A 175 -24.67 7.32 -13.43
CA ASP A 175 -25.20 5.97 -13.21
C ASP A 175 -24.09 4.92 -13.12
N VAL A 176 -23.07 5.01 -13.98
CA VAL A 176 -21.88 4.15 -13.92
C VAL A 176 -21.18 4.34 -12.58
N ALA A 177 -20.85 5.59 -12.21
CA ALA A 177 -20.16 5.88 -10.96
C ALA A 177 -20.94 5.36 -9.74
N LYS A 178 -22.26 5.55 -9.73
CA LYS A 178 -23.13 5.06 -8.66
C LYS A 178 -23.17 3.52 -8.59
N THR A 179 -23.17 2.84 -9.74
CA THR A 179 -23.25 1.37 -9.81
C THR A 179 -22.01 0.69 -9.23
N VAL A 180 -20.84 1.32 -9.36
CA VAL A 180 -19.57 0.79 -8.82
C VAL A 180 -19.11 1.51 -7.56
N GLU A 181 -19.97 2.33 -6.96
CA GLU A 181 -19.67 3.12 -5.76
C GLU A 181 -18.37 3.95 -5.90
N ALA A 182 -18.20 4.56 -7.07
CA ALA A 182 -17.06 5.42 -7.35
C ALA A 182 -17.15 6.73 -6.55
N THR A 183 -16.03 7.11 -5.95
CA THR A 183 -15.87 8.43 -5.31
C THR A 183 -15.41 9.49 -6.28
N SER A 184 -14.80 9.09 -7.40
CA SER A 184 -14.49 9.96 -8.52
C SER A 184 -14.47 9.19 -9.84
N LEU A 185 -15.01 9.80 -10.88
CA LEU A 185 -14.91 9.33 -12.26
C LEU A 185 -14.64 10.53 -13.16
N GLU A 186 -13.45 10.58 -13.75
CA GLU A 186 -12.97 11.67 -14.60
C GLU A 186 -12.75 11.17 -16.03
N ILE A 187 -13.31 11.88 -17.00
CA ILE A 187 -13.14 11.66 -18.44
C ILE A 187 -12.48 12.91 -19.02
N ASN A 188 -11.20 12.78 -19.40
CA ASN A 188 -10.42 13.87 -19.97
C ASN A 188 -9.50 13.40 -21.11
N PRO A 189 -9.90 13.52 -22.39
CA PRO A 189 -11.09 14.24 -22.87
C PRO A 189 -12.32 13.35 -23.10
N LEU A 190 -13.50 13.96 -22.92
CA LEU A 190 -14.74 13.52 -23.55
C LEU A 190 -14.83 14.18 -24.92
N ALA A 191 -14.66 13.41 -25.98
CA ALA A 191 -14.58 13.89 -27.35
C ALA A 191 -15.96 14.03 -28.01
N VAL A 192 -16.13 15.12 -28.75
CA VAL A 192 -17.13 15.25 -29.80
C VAL A 192 -16.45 14.95 -31.12
N MET A 193 -16.95 13.96 -31.85
CA MET A 193 -16.45 13.58 -33.17
C MET A 193 -17.08 14.44 -34.28
N ASP A 194 -16.59 14.32 -35.52
CA ASP A 194 -17.11 15.08 -36.66
C ASP A 194 -18.59 14.81 -36.95
N ASP A 195 -19.05 13.58 -36.73
CA ASP A 195 -20.45 13.15 -36.86
C ASP A 195 -21.33 13.50 -35.64
N GLY A 196 -20.75 14.22 -34.67
CA GLY A 196 -21.40 14.59 -33.41
C GLY A 196 -21.58 13.44 -32.42
N SER A 197 -20.97 12.27 -32.66
CA SER A 197 -20.90 11.21 -31.64
C SER A 197 -20.03 11.64 -30.47
N ILE A 198 -20.32 11.08 -29.29
CA ILE A 198 -19.63 11.37 -28.04
C ILE A 198 -18.81 10.15 -27.65
N VAL A 199 -17.51 10.34 -27.42
CA VAL A 199 -16.57 9.25 -27.13
C VAL A 199 -15.70 9.62 -25.94
N ALA A 200 -15.58 8.73 -24.95
CA ALA A 200 -14.66 8.91 -23.83
C ALA A 200 -13.26 8.40 -24.21
N LEU A 201 -12.34 9.32 -24.54
CA LEU A 201 -10.99 8.98 -25.00
C LEU A 201 -10.03 8.67 -23.86
N ASP A 202 -10.33 9.08 -22.63
CA ASP A 202 -9.61 8.72 -21.41
C ASP A 202 -10.62 8.55 -20.28
N CYS A 203 -10.30 7.72 -19.29
CA CYS A 203 -11.09 7.63 -18.08
C CYS A 203 -10.22 7.24 -16.89
N ARG A 204 -10.33 8.04 -15.82
CA ARG A 204 -9.79 7.72 -14.51
C ARG A 204 -10.95 7.48 -13.55
N CYS A 205 -10.98 6.31 -12.92
CA CYS A 205 -12.03 5.96 -11.98
C CYS A 205 -11.42 5.54 -10.64
N THR A 206 -12.02 6.03 -9.57
CA THR A 206 -11.61 5.81 -8.19
C THR A 206 -12.80 5.28 -7.40
N ILE A 207 -12.64 4.12 -6.79
CA ILE A 207 -13.68 3.36 -6.09
C ILE A 207 -13.58 3.62 -4.59
N ASP A 208 -14.72 3.63 -3.90
CA ASP A 208 -14.73 3.55 -2.44
C ASP A 208 -14.02 2.27 -1.98
N ASP A 209 -12.94 2.40 -1.22
CA ASP A 209 -12.18 1.24 -0.74
C ASP A 209 -13.03 0.35 0.17
N TYR A 210 -14.01 0.92 0.87
CA TYR A 210 -15.01 0.16 1.65
C TYR A 210 -16.09 -0.51 0.78
N ALA A 211 -16.15 -0.23 -0.53
CA ALA A 211 -17.04 -0.88 -1.46
C ALA A 211 -16.40 -2.03 -2.23
N VAL A 212 -15.06 -2.11 -2.29
CA VAL A 212 -14.33 -3.07 -3.13
C VAL A 212 -14.77 -4.52 -2.93
N PHE A 213 -15.04 -4.94 -1.68
CA PHE A 213 -15.48 -6.32 -1.40
C PHE A 213 -16.85 -6.66 -2.01
N ARG A 214 -17.70 -5.66 -2.32
CA ARG A 214 -18.98 -5.81 -3.01
C ARG A 214 -18.83 -5.90 -4.53
N HIS A 215 -17.64 -5.57 -5.04
CA HIS A 215 -17.34 -5.45 -6.47
C HIS A 215 -16.18 -6.35 -6.91
N PRO A 216 -16.25 -7.68 -6.69
CA PRO A 216 -15.18 -8.59 -7.09
C PRO A 216 -14.90 -8.58 -8.59
N GLU A 217 -15.90 -8.23 -9.41
CA GLU A 217 -15.80 -8.11 -10.87
C GLU A 217 -14.85 -6.99 -11.34
N LEU A 218 -14.47 -6.07 -10.45
CA LEU A 218 -13.53 -4.99 -10.77
C LEU A 218 -12.07 -5.46 -10.76
N GLY A 219 -11.77 -6.61 -10.14
CA GLY A 219 -10.41 -7.15 -10.08
C GLY A 219 -9.43 -6.26 -9.31
N ILE A 220 -9.93 -5.49 -8.33
CA ILE A 220 -9.08 -4.66 -7.45
C ILE A 220 -8.42 -5.58 -6.42
N GLU A 221 -7.10 -5.71 -6.51
CA GLU A 221 -6.34 -6.61 -5.64
C GLU A 221 -6.12 -6.08 -4.23
N ILE A 222 -5.97 -4.76 -4.09
CA ILE A 222 -5.79 -4.09 -2.79
C ILE A 222 -6.83 -2.98 -2.66
N ALA A 223 -7.75 -3.17 -1.71
CA ALA A 223 -8.76 -2.18 -1.35
C ALA A 223 -8.18 -1.06 -0.47
N ARG A 224 -7.19 -0.31 -0.98
CA ARG A 224 -6.54 0.80 -0.26
C ARG A 224 -6.15 1.95 -1.18
N GLU A 225 -5.92 3.10 -0.58
CA GLU A 225 -5.30 4.25 -1.25
C GLU A 225 -3.83 3.98 -1.57
N LEU A 226 -3.53 3.86 -2.85
CA LEU A 226 -2.17 3.93 -3.38
C LEU A 226 -2.16 4.88 -4.59
N ASP A 227 -1.03 5.57 -4.81
CA ASP A 227 -0.81 6.45 -5.95
C ASP A 227 -0.13 5.74 -7.14
N HIS A 228 0.19 4.45 -6.98
CA HIS A 228 0.74 3.57 -8.00
C HIS A 228 0.11 2.16 -7.91
N PRO A 229 0.21 1.35 -8.97
CA PRO A 229 -0.12 -0.06 -8.91
C PRO A 229 0.62 -0.77 -7.74
N PRO A 230 -0.01 -1.73 -7.06
CA PRO A 230 0.59 -2.38 -5.90
C PRO A 230 1.94 -3.05 -6.18
N THR A 231 2.94 -2.68 -5.39
CA THR A 231 4.25 -3.32 -5.37
C THR A 231 4.19 -4.73 -4.77
N LYS A 232 5.24 -5.53 -4.98
CA LYS A 232 5.37 -6.86 -4.36
C LYS A 232 5.22 -6.78 -2.82
N LEU A 233 5.85 -5.79 -2.17
CA LEU A 233 5.82 -5.67 -0.72
C LEU A 233 4.43 -5.29 -0.20
N GLU A 234 3.69 -4.45 -0.92
CA GLU A 234 2.31 -4.10 -0.56
C GLU A 234 1.36 -5.27 -0.70
N ARG A 235 1.52 -6.11 -1.73
CA ARG A 235 0.73 -7.34 -1.87
C ARG A 235 0.99 -8.30 -0.70
N ILE A 236 2.26 -8.50 -0.33
CA ILE A 236 2.63 -9.31 0.84
C ILE A 236 2.02 -8.74 2.12
N ALA A 237 2.14 -7.42 2.33
CA ALA A 237 1.58 -6.77 3.51
C ALA A 237 0.06 -6.89 3.58
N TYR A 238 -0.62 -6.77 2.44
CA TYR A 238 -2.06 -6.93 2.36
C TYR A 238 -2.51 -8.34 2.67
N THR A 239 -1.78 -9.38 2.21
CA THR A 239 -2.05 -10.78 2.61
C THR A 239 -1.97 -10.94 4.13
N VAL A 240 -0.91 -10.42 4.77
CA VAL A 240 -0.78 -10.49 6.24
C VAL A 240 -1.95 -9.81 6.96
N GLU A 241 -2.42 -8.68 6.45
CA GLU A 241 -3.57 -7.96 7.03
C GLU A 241 -4.89 -8.73 6.86
N GLN A 242 -5.10 -9.39 5.71
CA GLN A 242 -6.32 -10.16 5.48
C GLN A 242 -6.36 -11.44 6.32
N ASP A 243 -5.21 -12.03 6.65
CA ASP A 243 -5.12 -13.30 7.39
C ASP A 243 -5.23 -13.14 8.91
N ASP A 244 -4.94 -11.95 9.46
CA ASP A 244 -5.04 -11.65 10.90
C ASP A 244 -5.90 -10.41 11.11
N HIS A 245 -7.09 -10.53 11.69
CA HIS A 245 -7.99 -9.39 11.94
C HIS A 245 -7.74 -8.68 13.28
N ARG A 246 -6.70 -9.10 14.05
CA ARG A 246 -6.34 -8.44 15.32
C ARG A 246 -5.55 -7.17 15.02
N GLY A 247 -6.18 -6.02 15.26
CA GLY A 247 -5.63 -4.71 14.91
C GLY A 247 -5.44 -4.50 13.40
N THR A 248 -4.93 -3.33 13.05
CA THR A 248 -4.67 -2.89 11.68
C THR A 248 -3.19 -3.06 11.36
N PHE A 249 -2.89 -3.54 10.17
CA PHE A 249 -1.58 -3.43 9.53
C PHE A 249 -1.73 -2.72 8.18
N PHE A 250 -1.15 -1.53 8.08
CA PHE A 250 -1.00 -0.80 6.83
C PHE A 250 0.45 -0.70 6.41
N PHE A 251 0.69 -0.87 5.12
CA PHE A 251 1.99 -0.68 4.47
C PHE A 251 1.74 -0.04 3.10
N ALA A 252 2.44 1.05 2.83
CA ALA A 252 2.61 1.62 1.50
C ALA A 252 4.10 1.85 1.26
N GLN A 253 4.61 1.40 0.14
CA GLN A 253 5.98 1.65 -0.25
C GLN A 253 6.11 3.09 -0.74
N MET A 254 7.08 3.83 -0.22
CA MET A 254 7.31 5.22 -0.60
C MET A 254 8.60 5.29 -1.42
N ALA A 255 9.66 5.92 -0.91
CA ALA A 255 10.91 6.03 -1.64
C ALA A 255 11.71 4.72 -1.59
N THR A 256 12.25 4.30 -2.74
CA THR A 256 13.18 3.16 -2.82
C THR A 256 14.65 3.58 -2.74
N THR A 257 14.92 4.89 -2.84
CA THR A 257 16.26 5.48 -2.75
C THR A 257 16.20 6.78 -1.96
N ALA A 258 17.26 7.10 -1.21
CA ALA A 258 17.40 8.39 -0.55
C ALA A 258 17.42 9.54 -1.58
N LYS A 259 16.67 10.61 -1.32
CA LYS A 259 16.70 11.83 -2.16
C LYS A 259 18.11 12.46 -2.10
N PRO A 260 18.61 13.05 -3.20
CA PRO A 260 19.86 13.82 -3.17
C PRO A 260 19.84 14.89 -2.06
N GLY A 261 20.90 14.91 -1.23
CA GLY A 261 21.01 15.84 -0.11
C GLY A 261 20.26 15.43 1.17
N SER A 262 19.54 14.30 1.18
CA SER A 262 18.98 13.74 2.42
C SER A 262 20.04 13.01 3.25
N LYS A 263 19.76 12.83 4.55
CA LYS A 263 20.63 12.10 5.49
C LYS A 263 20.61 10.57 5.32
N GLY A 264 19.76 10.05 4.43
CA GLY A 264 19.60 8.63 4.18
C GLY A 264 18.15 8.20 4.01
N LEU A 265 17.95 6.91 3.75
CA LEU A 265 16.65 6.28 3.62
C LEU A 265 16.27 5.62 4.96
N ALA A 266 15.19 6.06 5.60
CA ALA A 266 14.75 5.52 6.90
C ALA A 266 13.55 4.59 6.72
N GLY A 267 13.63 3.40 7.31
CA GLY A 267 12.45 2.53 7.47
C GLY A 267 11.55 3.13 8.55
N PHE A 268 10.25 3.27 8.26
CA PHE A 268 9.31 3.93 9.18
C PHE A 268 8.23 2.98 9.67
N HIS A 269 7.99 2.96 10.97
CA HIS A 269 6.96 2.13 11.61
C HIS A 269 6.07 2.97 12.53
N GLY A 270 4.88 3.31 12.05
CA GLY A 270 3.87 4.05 12.79
C GLY A 270 2.99 3.19 13.69
N ALA A 271 2.43 3.81 14.72
CA ALA A 271 1.30 3.25 15.49
C ALA A 271 0.22 4.33 15.72
N GLY A 272 -0.89 4.18 15.01
CA GLY A 272 -2.02 5.10 14.90
C GLY A 272 -1.81 6.16 13.82
N GLY A 273 -2.76 6.31 12.90
CA GLY A 273 -2.63 7.21 11.73
C GLY A 273 -2.16 8.62 12.06
N GLY A 274 -2.87 9.35 12.94
CA GLY A 274 -2.53 10.74 13.28
C GLY A 274 -1.14 10.90 13.94
N GLY A 275 -0.80 10.04 14.91
CA GLY A 275 0.50 10.09 15.58
C GLY A 275 1.67 9.68 14.69
N SER A 276 1.40 8.77 13.75
CA SER A 276 2.39 8.32 12.75
C SER A 276 2.72 9.45 11.77
N MET A 277 1.72 10.16 11.23
CA MET A 277 1.96 11.30 10.34
C MET A 277 2.77 12.41 11.01
N MET A 278 2.44 12.78 12.26
CA MET A 278 3.25 13.74 13.03
C MET A 278 4.71 13.30 13.20
N SER A 279 4.95 12.00 13.27
CA SER A 279 6.30 11.43 13.44
C SER A 279 7.06 11.34 12.12
N MET A 280 6.35 11.16 10.99
CA MET A 280 6.92 11.32 9.65
C MET A 280 7.37 12.76 9.41
N ASP A 281 6.60 13.75 9.84
CA ASP A 281 7.01 15.16 9.75
C ASP A 281 8.29 15.39 10.55
N ALA A 282 8.38 14.84 11.77
CA ALA A 282 9.56 14.97 12.61
C ALA A 282 10.83 14.39 11.95
N ILE A 283 10.77 13.19 11.39
CA ILE A 283 11.93 12.58 10.74
C ILE A 283 12.27 13.25 9.39
N THR A 284 11.26 13.73 8.66
CA THR A 284 11.45 14.49 7.42
C THR A 284 12.10 15.86 7.71
N ASN A 285 11.71 16.53 8.79
CA ASN A 285 12.33 17.79 9.24
C ASN A 285 13.80 17.59 9.66
N GLU A 286 14.16 16.39 10.11
CA GLU A 286 15.56 16.01 10.34
C GLU A 286 16.33 15.70 9.05
N GLY A 287 15.68 15.76 7.88
CA GLY A 287 16.32 15.64 6.57
C GLY A 287 16.43 14.20 6.04
N PHE A 288 15.65 13.26 6.57
CA PHE A 288 15.61 11.89 6.06
C PHE A 288 14.60 11.72 4.92
N THR A 289 14.87 10.77 4.05
CA THR A 289 13.88 10.23 3.11
C THR A 289 13.21 9.02 3.75
N ILE A 290 11.89 8.91 3.69
CA ILE A 290 11.15 7.79 4.28
C ILE A 290 10.91 6.70 3.22
N ALA A 291 11.26 5.45 3.57
CA ALA A 291 11.17 4.31 2.66
C ALA A 291 9.74 3.81 2.43
N ASN A 292 8.93 3.89 3.49
CA ASN A 292 7.58 3.33 3.51
C ASN A 292 6.73 4.08 4.53
N PHE A 293 5.42 4.00 4.39
CA PHE A 293 4.50 4.28 5.48
C PHE A 293 3.99 2.95 6.03
N THR A 294 4.13 2.73 7.33
CA THR A 294 3.53 1.59 8.02
C THR A 294 2.73 2.05 9.21
N ASP A 295 1.56 1.46 9.43
CA ASP A 295 0.76 1.65 10.64
C ASP A 295 0.39 0.29 11.23
N THR A 296 0.80 0.04 12.48
CA THR A 296 0.29 -1.08 13.28
C THR A 296 -0.50 -0.55 14.48
N SER A 297 -1.82 -0.44 14.31
CA SER A 297 -2.75 0.17 15.28
C SER A 297 -3.88 -0.78 15.65
N GLY A 298 -4.77 -0.40 16.58
CA GLY A 298 -5.95 -1.22 16.92
C GLY A 298 -5.64 -2.48 17.74
N ASN A 299 -4.55 -2.49 18.51
CA ASN A 299 -4.09 -3.64 19.31
C ASN A 299 -3.67 -4.86 18.45
N PRO A 300 -2.66 -4.71 17.57
CA PRO A 300 -2.16 -5.78 16.74
C PRO A 300 -1.43 -6.86 17.58
N SER A 301 -1.46 -8.10 17.08
CA SER A 301 -0.69 -9.21 17.67
C SER A 301 0.82 -8.97 17.55
N ALA A 302 1.62 -9.59 18.43
CA ALA A 302 3.07 -9.50 18.32
C ALA A 302 3.57 -10.11 17.00
N ALA A 303 2.91 -11.17 16.52
CA ALA A 303 3.19 -11.78 15.22
C ALA A 303 2.93 -10.82 14.06
N LYS A 304 1.81 -10.07 14.06
CA LYS A 304 1.52 -9.06 13.04
C LYS A 304 2.57 -7.94 13.03
N VAL A 305 2.96 -7.43 14.20
CA VAL A 305 4.02 -6.41 14.30
C VAL A 305 5.38 -6.94 13.83
N TYR A 306 5.71 -8.18 14.15
CA TYR A 306 6.89 -8.87 13.63
C TYR A 306 6.87 -8.93 12.09
N ARG A 307 5.76 -9.35 11.47
CA ARG A 307 5.63 -9.42 10.00
C ARG A 307 5.77 -8.04 9.35
N ALA A 308 5.15 -7.02 9.95
CA ALA A 308 5.32 -5.63 9.50
C ALA A 308 6.81 -5.20 9.55
N ALA A 309 7.51 -5.49 10.65
CA ALA A 309 8.94 -5.19 10.76
C ALA A 309 9.79 -5.96 9.74
N ARG A 310 9.49 -7.24 9.50
CA ARG A 310 10.15 -8.06 8.46
C ARG A 310 9.96 -7.50 7.05
N ILE A 311 8.76 -6.99 6.73
CA ILE A 311 8.47 -6.36 5.44
C ILE A 311 9.25 -5.05 5.30
N ILE A 312 9.27 -4.19 6.33
CA ILE A 312 10.07 -2.95 6.32
C ILE A 312 11.55 -3.28 6.09
N LEU A 313 12.09 -4.24 6.85
CA LEU A 313 13.49 -4.69 6.79
C LEU A 313 13.80 -5.59 5.58
N SER A 314 12.84 -5.86 4.70
CA SER A 314 13.13 -6.48 3.40
C SER A 314 13.60 -5.46 2.36
N GLN A 315 13.39 -4.16 2.63
CA GLN A 315 13.85 -3.07 1.77
C GLN A 315 15.34 -2.82 2.00
N PRO A 316 16.15 -2.68 0.94
CA PRO A 316 17.58 -2.41 1.06
C PRO A 316 17.86 -0.94 1.40
N ASP A 317 19.14 -0.65 1.66
CA ASP A 317 19.73 0.69 1.78
C ASP A 317 19.18 1.56 2.92
N LEU A 318 18.43 0.96 3.85
CA LEU A 318 17.94 1.67 5.03
C LEU A 318 19.13 2.09 5.91
N CYS A 319 19.20 3.35 6.32
CA CYS A 319 20.22 3.85 7.25
C CYS A 319 19.83 3.67 8.71
N GLY A 320 18.56 3.34 8.99
CA GLY A 320 18.03 3.15 10.33
C GLY A 320 16.56 2.77 10.32
N TYR A 321 16.08 2.29 11.46
CA TYR A 321 14.68 1.94 11.70
C TYR A 321 14.06 2.92 12.71
N PHE A 322 13.08 3.68 12.26
CA PHE A 322 12.38 4.66 13.10
C PHE A 322 10.94 4.23 13.32
N GLY A 323 10.58 3.98 14.58
CA GLY A 323 9.21 3.69 14.99
C GLY A 323 8.63 4.80 15.85
N SER A 324 7.40 5.21 15.61
CA SER A 324 6.75 6.18 16.50
C SER A 324 5.24 6.16 16.37
N GLY A 325 4.58 6.14 17.52
CA GLY A 325 3.13 6.30 17.59
C GLY A 325 2.66 6.64 18.99
N SER A 326 1.41 7.11 19.07
CA SER A 326 0.72 7.31 20.34
C SER A 326 -0.42 6.30 20.35
N GLY A 327 -0.25 5.19 21.07
CA GLY A 327 -1.29 4.21 21.35
C GLY A 327 -2.39 4.85 22.19
N VAL A 328 -3.39 5.44 21.52
CA VAL A 328 -4.55 6.09 22.14
C VAL A 328 -5.70 5.12 22.42
N ALA A 329 -5.64 3.89 21.89
CA ALA A 329 -6.56 2.80 22.17
C ALA A 329 -6.06 1.91 23.34
N SER A 330 -6.82 0.89 23.74
CA SER A 330 -6.40 -0.18 24.66
C SER A 330 -5.25 -1.07 24.12
N GLN A 331 -4.44 -0.54 23.19
CA GLN A 331 -3.33 -1.22 22.57
C GLN A 331 -2.18 -1.39 23.57
N GLU A 332 -1.91 -2.64 23.90
CA GLU A 332 -0.83 -3.03 24.79
C GLU A 332 0.51 -2.89 24.06
N GLN A 333 1.29 -1.87 24.42
CA GLN A 333 2.52 -1.53 23.72
C GLN A 333 3.58 -2.63 23.81
N PHE A 334 3.52 -3.48 24.85
CA PHE A 334 4.47 -4.56 25.02
C PHE A 334 4.35 -5.65 23.94
N TRP A 335 3.17 -5.87 23.34
CA TRP A 335 3.05 -6.80 22.19
C TRP A 335 3.80 -6.26 20.97
N SER A 336 3.69 -4.95 20.70
CA SER A 336 4.50 -4.31 19.67
C SER A 336 5.99 -4.44 19.97
N ALA A 337 6.40 -4.24 21.21
CA ALA A 337 7.80 -4.40 21.62
C ALA A 337 8.32 -5.82 21.39
N TYR A 338 7.56 -6.87 21.74
CA TYR A 338 7.96 -8.26 21.49
C TYR A 338 8.06 -8.58 20.00
N GLY A 339 7.10 -8.12 19.19
CA GLY A 339 7.15 -8.31 17.73
C GLY A 339 8.38 -7.65 17.09
N LEU A 340 8.69 -6.41 17.50
CA LEU A 340 9.88 -5.67 17.07
C LEU A 340 11.17 -6.35 17.54
N ALA A 341 11.26 -6.68 18.83
CA ALA A 341 12.42 -7.33 19.43
C ALA A 341 12.74 -8.65 18.74
N LYS A 342 11.72 -9.49 18.47
CA LYS A 342 11.89 -10.73 17.70
C LYS A 342 12.50 -10.45 16.33
N ALA A 343 11.92 -9.51 15.56
CA ALA A 343 12.40 -9.20 14.21
C ALA A 343 13.86 -8.73 14.22
N PHE A 344 14.23 -7.84 15.17
CA PHE A 344 15.58 -7.31 15.27
C PHE A 344 16.61 -8.38 15.68
N LEU A 345 16.27 -9.23 16.65
CA LEU A 345 17.12 -10.33 17.13
C LEU A 345 17.28 -11.46 16.11
N GLU A 346 16.26 -11.72 15.30
CA GLU A 346 16.26 -12.79 14.29
C GLU A 346 17.02 -12.37 13.03
N LEU A 347 16.97 -11.09 12.66
CA LEU A 347 17.69 -10.55 11.51
C LEU A 347 19.12 -10.08 11.83
N ASP A 348 19.52 -10.09 13.11
CA ASP A 348 20.79 -9.50 13.60
C ASP A 348 20.98 -8.10 13.03
N ILE A 349 20.04 -7.20 13.36
CA ILE A 349 19.96 -5.87 12.75
C ILE A 349 21.28 -5.09 12.92
N THR A 350 21.73 -4.43 11.85
CA THR A 350 23.02 -3.71 11.82
C THR A 350 22.87 -2.21 11.57
N ILE A 351 21.65 -1.69 11.74
CA ILE A 351 21.33 -0.27 11.63
C ILE A 351 20.66 0.20 12.93
N PRO A 352 20.85 1.45 13.35
CA PRO A 352 20.29 1.96 14.59
C PRO A 352 18.77 1.96 14.56
N VAL A 353 18.18 1.76 15.74
CA VAL A 353 16.74 1.69 15.94
C VAL A 353 16.31 2.69 17.01
N VAL A 354 15.32 3.52 16.69
CA VAL A 354 14.66 4.42 17.65
C VAL A 354 13.17 4.18 17.56
N VAL A 355 12.55 3.73 18.66
CA VAL A 355 11.11 3.43 18.69
C VAL A 355 10.44 4.13 19.85
N ARG A 356 9.42 4.94 19.57
CA ARG A 356 8.50 5.46 20.58
C ARG A 356 7.21 4.65 20.62
N LEU A 357 7.02 3.93 21.73
CA LEU A 357 5.82 3.12 22.01
C LEU A 357 5.01 3.78 23.13
N GLY A 358 4.36 4.90 22.81
CA GLY A 358 3.55 5.62 23.80
C GLY A 358 2.21 4.93 24.05
N GLY A 359 1.78 4.77 25.30
CA GLY A 359 0.43 4.22 25.61
C GLY A 359 0.39 3.23 26.77
N ASN A 360 -0.52 2.25 26.69
CA ASN A 360 -0.71 1.24 27.73
C ASN A 360 0.54 0.35 27.88
N ALA A 361 1.00 0.16 29.11
CA ALA A 361 2.21 -0.62 29.44
C ALA A 361 3.50 -0.17 28.69
N GLU A 362 3.61 1.12 28.37
CA GLU A 362 4.77 1.69 27.68
C GLU A 362 6.10 1.47 28.43
N ASP A 363 6.08 1.49 29.76
CA ASP A 363 7.28 1.22 30.58
C ASP A 363 7.85 -0.17 30.28
N ARG A 364 6.98 -1.20 30.33
CA ARG A 364 7.35 -2.59 29.99
C ARG A 364 7.82 -2.70 28.54
N ALA A 365 7.15 -2.01 27.62
CA ALA A 365 7.50 -2.02 26.21
C ALA A 365 8.93 -1.50 25.97
N VAL A 366 9.31 -0.41 26.63
CA VAL A 366 10.66 0.16 26.59
C VAL A 366 11.68 -0.80 27.21
N ASP A 367 11.35 -1.43 28.33
CA ASP A 367 12.24 -2.39 28.99
C ASP A 367 12.53 -3.62 28.09
N ILE A 368 11.53 -4.12 27.37
CA ILE A 368 11.67 -5.23 26.41
C ILE A 368 12.65 -4.87 25.29
N LEU A 369 12.51 -3.68 24.69
CA LEU A 369 13.40 -3.24 23.62
C LEU A 369 14.84 -3.07 24.12
N HIS A 370 15.04 -2.48 25.29
CA HIS A 370 16.37 -2.32 25.89
C HIS A 370 16.99 -3.65 26.33
N ALA A 371 16.20 -4.63 26.74
CA ALA A 371 16.69 -5.97 27.03
C ALA A 371 17.20 -6.64 25.74
N ALA A 372 16.41 -6.61 24.67
CA ALA A 372 16.80 -7.16 23.36
C ALA A 372 18.05 -6.46 22.79
N ALA A 373 18.18 -5.14 23.00
CA ALA A 373 19.32 -4.35 22.56
C ALA A 373 20.68 -4.88 23.05
N LYS A 374 20.74 -5.52 24.22
CA LYS A 374 21.98 -6.06 24.80
C LYS A 374 22.61 -7.17 23.97
N SER A 375 21.81 -7.86 23.16
CA SER A 375 22.24 -8.94 22.26
C SER A 375 22.53 -8.45 20.85
N LEU A 376 22.32 -7.16 20.58
CA LEU A 376 22.50 -6.54 19.26
C LEU A 376 23.76 -5.67 19.25
N ARG A 377 24.32 -5.47 18.05
CA ARG A 377 25.57 -4.72 17.85
C ARG A 377 25.36 -3.23 17.61
N VAL A 378 24.09 -2.82 17.54
CA VAL A 378 23.66 -1.46 17.24
C VAL A 378 22.70 -0.97 18.32
N PRO A 379 22.64 0.34 18.55
CA PRO A 379 21.72 0.89 19.54
C PRO A 379 20.27 0.66 19.12
N VAL A 380 19.48 0.13 20.05
CA VAL A 380 18.02 0.03 19.97
C VAL A 380 17.45 0.76 21.17
N GLU A 381 16.82 1.92 20.93
CA GLU A 381 16.35 2.82 21.99
C GLU A 381 14.81 2.93 21.99
N GLY A 382 14.22 2.65 23.15
CA GLY A 382 12.78 2.75 23.40
C GLY A 382 12.40 4.06 24.10
N TYR A 383 11.32 4.68 23.65
CA TYR A 383 10.81 5.95 24.17
C TYR A 383 9.32 5.90 24.52
N LYS A 384 8.89 6.77 25.44
CA LYS A 384 7.53 6.78 26.00
C LYS A 384 6.70 7.92 25.41
N LYS A 385 5.41 7.98 25.75
CA LYS A 385 4.51 9.05 25.25
C LYS A 385 4.98 10.46 25.61
N THR A 386 5.70 10.62 26.73
CA THR A 386 6.26 11.90 27.21
C THR A 386 7.41 12.41 26.37
N ASP A 387 8.05 11.55 25.57
CA ASP A 387 9.08 11.95 24.63
C ASP A 387 8.43 12.45 23.34
N PRO A 388 8.62 13.72 22.94
CA PRO A 388 8.03 14.24 21.73
C PRO A 388 8.64 13.63 20.46
N PRO A 389 7.87 13.48 19.36
CA PRO A 389 8.39 12.98 18.08
C PRO A 389 9.65 13.72 17.58
N ALA A 390 9.73 15.04 17.79
CA ALA A 390 10.92 15.83 17.41
C ALA A 390 12.18 15.41 18.17
N LYS A 391 12.07 15.13 19.49
CA LYS A 391 13.20 14.70 20.32
C LYS A 391 13.75 13.36 19.86
N ILE A 392 12.87 12.39 19.60
CA ILE A 392 13.29 11.06 19.16
C ILE A 392 13.83 11.09 17.72
N ALA A 393 13.32 11.96 16.84
CA ALA A 393 13.84 12.13 15.49
C ALA A 393 15.27 12.70 15.50
N GLN A 394 15.54 13.69 16.36
CA GLN A 394 16.90 14.22 16.59
C GLN A 394 17.85 13.15 17.11
N ARG A 395 17.37 12.31 18.03
CA ARG A 395 18.17 11.18 18.52
C ARG A 395 18.46 10.18 17.42
N PHE A 396 17.45 9.80 16.63
CA PHE A 396 17.62 8.95 15.47
C PHE A 396 18.68 9.51 14.51
N ALA A 397 18.62 10.81 14.21
CA ALA A 397 19.60 11.49 13.37
C ALA A 397 21.03 11.36 13.92
N SER A 398 21.19 11.51 15.24
CA SER A 398 22.48 11.38 15.91
C SER A 398 23.03 9.95 15.80
N LEU A 399 22.19 8.94 16.08
CA LEU A 399 22.60 7.53 15.98
C LEU A 399 22.96 7.11 14.56
N VAL A 400 22.23 7.59 13.55
CA VAL A 400 22.57 7.33 12.14
C VAL A 400 23.93 7.96 11.79
N ALA A 401 24.21 9.18 12.25
CA ALA A 401 25.50 9.83 12.03
C ALA A 401 26.65 9.12 12.74
N GLU A 402 26.41 8.53 13.92
CA GLU A 402 27.38 7.73 14.68
C GLU A 402 27.64 6.34 14.06
N ASN A 403 26.74 5.83 13.20
CA ASN A 403 26.82 4.48 12.63
C ASN A 403 27.66 4.39 11.32
N ASP A 404 28.57 5.34 11.11
CA ASP A 404 29.57 5.37 10.01
C ASP A 404 29.01 5.08 8.60
N ALA A 405 27.80 5.58 8.30
CA ALA A 405 27.10 5.36 7.03
C ALA A 405 26.83 3.88 6.67
N THR A 406 26.82 2.98 7.66
CA THR A 406 26.40 1.59 7.46
C THR A 406 24.94 1.54 7.04
N ILE A 407 24.67 0.92 5.89
CA ILE A 407 23.33 0.72 5.35
C ILE A 407 22.87 -0.73 5.53
N TRP A 408 21.57 -0.90 5.61
CA TRP A 408 20.93 -2.19 5.75
C TRP A 408 20.98 -2.97 4.44
N THR A 409 21.47 -4.20 4.52
CA THR A 409 21.34 -5.19 3.45
C THR A 409 20.36 -6.25 3.92
N PRO A 410 19.26 -6.51 3.19
CA PRO A 410 18.28 -7.54 3.57
C PRO A 410 18.96 -8.90 3.74
N ARG A 411 18.60 -9.62 4.80
CA ARG A 411 19.20 -10.92 5.14
C ARG A 411 18.11 -11.96 5.35
N LYS A 412 18.49 -13.22 5.16
CA LYS A 412 17.64 -14.33 5.58
C LYS A 412 17.53 -14.32 7.11
N PRO A 413 16.34 -14.60 7.67
CA PRO A 413 16.20 -14.74 9.10
C PRO A 413 17.05 -15.90 9.61
N ARG A 414 17.58 -15.74 10.82
CA ARG A 414 18.22 -16.82 11.54
C ARG A 414 17.22 -17.96 11.77
N VAL A 415 17.63 -19.17 11.38
CA VAL A 415 16.98 -20.42 11.78
C VAL A 415 17.99 -21.18 12.65
N PRO A 416 17.69 -21.48 13.93
CA PRO A 416 18.58 -22.25 14.77
C PRO A 416 18.88 -23.63 14.18
N GLU A 417 20.12 -24.12 14.35
CA GLU A 417 20.57 -25.40 13.78
C GLU A 417 19.71 -26.59 14.22
N PHE A 418 19.13 -26.54 15.43
CA PHE A 418 18.31 -27.63 15.95
C PHE A 418 16.99 -27.81 15.21
N VAL A 419 16.48 -26.82 14.47
CA VAL A 419 15.15 -26.89 13.83
C VAL A 419 15.03 -28.04 12.82
N GLU A 420 16.15 -28.40 12.16
CA GLU A 420 16.20 -29.52 11.19
C GLU A 420 16.78 -30.81 11.79
N SER A 421 16.98 -30.84 13.11
CA SER A 421 17.57 -31.99 13.80
C SER A 421 16.52 -33.03 14.21
N ASN A 422 16.98 -34.24 14.57
CA ASN A 422 16.12 -35.30 15.10
C ASN A 422 15.63 -35.05 16.55
N HIS A 423 16.11 -33.99 17.20
CA HIS A 423 15.73 -33.59 18.55
C HIS A 423 14.87 -32.32 18.55
N ALA A 424 14.42 -31.85 17.39
CA ALA A 424 13.45 -30.77 17.25
C ALA A 424 12.04 -31.30 17.51
N MET A 425 11.34 -30.72 18.48
CA MET A 425 9.89 -30.92 18.67
C MET A 425 9.14 -29.68 18.17
N SER A 426 8.06 -29.88 17.42
CA SER A 426 7.33 -28.81 16.74
C SER A 426 5.87 -28.71 17.18
N PHE A 427 5.36 -27.50 17.32
CA PHE A 427 3.96 -27.22 17.66
C PHE A 427 3.39 -26.15 16.70
N PRO A 428 2.33 -26.45 15.93
CA PRO A 428 1.81 -25.52 14.94
C PRO A 428 1.13 -24.31 15.59
N ILE A 429 1.35 -23.12 15.02
CA ILE A 429 0.66 -21.88 15.36
C ILE A 429 0.11 -21.18 14.12
N THR A 430 -0.76 -20.19 14.28
CA THR A 430 -1.32 -19.42 13.17
C THR A 430 -0.21 -18.73 12.38
N GLY A 431 -0.02 -19.18 11.13
CA GLY A 431 1.00 -18.67 10.22
C GLY A 431 2.44 -19.00 10.65
N GLY A 432 2.65 -20.14 11.33
CA GLY A 432 3.99 -20.57 11.73
C GLY A 432 4.07 -21.87 12.53
N MET A 433 5.23 -22.07 13.16
CA MET A 433 5.57 -23.22 13.98
C MET A 433 6.41 -22.80 15.18
N VAL A 434 6.16 -23.37 16.35
CA VAL A 434 7.06 -23.29 17.50
C VAL A 434 7.95 -24.52 17.51
N TRP A 435 9.25 -24.34 17.70
CA TRP A 435 10.26 -25.38 17.77
C TRP A 435 10.93 -25.37 19.15
N ILE A 436 11.04 -26.55 19.77
CA ILE A 436 11.74 -26.75 21.03
C ILE A 436 12.84 -27.80 20.84
N ASP A 437 14.05 -27.46 21.27
CA ASP A 437 15.17 -28.39 21.28
C ASP A 437 15.06 -29.32 22.50
N THR A 438 14.72 -30.59 22.25
CA THR A 438 14.60 -31.60 23.31
C THR A 438 15.94 -31.98 23.96
N ASN A 439 17.08 -31.79 23.26
CA ASN A 439 18.40 -31.99 23.86
C ASN A 439 18.74 -30.86 24.83
N ALA A 440 18.35 -29.62 24.51
CA ALA A 440 18.55 -28.46 25.37
C ALA A 440 17.45 -28.28 26.43
N TRP A 441 16.40 -29.11 26.40
CA TRP A 441 15.25 -29.01 27.30
C TRP A 441 15.63 -28.99 28.79
N PRO A 442 16.53 -29.84 29.32
CA PRO A 442 16.91 -29.81 30.73
C PRO A 442 17.46 -28.45 31.19
N ALA A 443 18.12 -27.71 30.30
CA ALA A 443 18.67 -26.38 30.58
C ALA A 443 17.68 -25.24 30.26
N SER A 444 16.71 -25.49 29.37
CA SER A 444 15.80 -24.45 28.85
C SER A 444 14.42 -24.45 29.50
N LYS A 445 13.99 -25.57 30.10
CA LYS A 445 12.61 -25.78 30.55
C LYS A 445 12.11 -24.76 31.56
N ASP A 446 12.93 -24.35 32.51
CA ASP A 446 12.51 -23.42 33.56
C ASP A 446 12.21 -22.04 32.96
N ALA A 447 13.06 -21.57 32.05
CA ALA A 447 12.84 -20.31 31.32
C ALA A 447 11.61 -20.40 30.41
N ILE A 448 11.47 -21.48 29.64
CA ILE A 448 10.32 -21.68 28.74
C ILE A 448 9.01 -21.74 29.54
N MET A 449 8.95 -22.50 30.63
CA MET A 449 7.75 -22.59 31.48
C MET A 449 7.44 -21.27 32.18
N GLN A 450 8.46 -20.51 32.60
CA GLN A 450 8.29 -19.18 33.22
C GLN A 450 7.70 -18.16 32.23
N HIS A 451 8.15 -18.17 30.97
CA HIS A 451 7.84 -17.11 30.00
C HIS A 451 6.73 -17.47 29.00
N SER A 452 6.33 -18.74 28.92
CA SER A 452 5.28 -19.20 28.00
C SER A 452 3.86 -18.94 28.48
N SER A 453 3.64 -18.18 29.56
CA SER A 453 2.31 -17.95 30.13
C SER A 453 1.56 -19.24 30.46
N GLY A 454 2.30 -20.28 30.86
CA GLY A 454 1.74 -21.58 31.20
C GLY A 454 1.30 -22.41 30.00
N LEU A 455 1.77 -22.13 28.77
CA LEU A 455 1.46 -22.93 27.58
C LEU A 455 2.20 -24.27 27.53
N PHE A 456 3.38 -24.35 28.16
CA PHE A 456 4.21 -25.55 28.19
C PHE A 456 4.39 -26.11 29.60
N LYS A 457 4.55 -27.43 29.68
CA LYS A 457 4.90 -28.18 30.88
C LYS A 457 5.99 -29.21 30.57
N ASP A 458 6.69 -29.65 31.61
CA ASP A 458 7.57 -30.81 31.57
C ASP A 458 6.73 -32.09 31.80
N ASP A 459 6.67 -32.97 30.79
CA ASP A 459 6.08 -34.30 30.88
C ASP A 459 7.19 -35.35 30.86
N ASN A 460 7.63 -35.74 32.06
CA ASN A 460 8.68 -36.75 32.26
C ASN A 460 9.98 -36.47 31.48
N GLY A 461 10.41 -35.21 31.43
CA GLY A 461 11.63 -34.79 30.74
C GLY A 461 11.43 -34.42 29.27
N THR A 462 10.18 -34.35 28.80
CA THR A 462 9.82 -33.94 27.43
C THR A 462 8.88 -32.72 27.48
N PRO A 463 9.04 -31.72 26.60
CA PRO A 463 8.09 -30.61 26.52
C PRO A 463 6.71 -31.08 26.04
N ALA A 464 5.65 -30.60 26.69
CA ALA A 464 4.27 -30.87 26.30
C ALA A 464 3.38 -29.63 26.46
N LEU A 465 2.29 -29.56 25.70
CA LEU A 465 1.28 -28.50 25.85
C LEU A 465 0.44 -28.70 27.11
N THR A 466 0.03 -27.60 27.74
CA THR A 466 -0.93 -27.59 28.87
C THR A 466 -2.38 -27.46 28.41
N ILE A 467 -2.58 -26.99 27.18
CA ILE A 467 -3.87 -26.78 26.52
C ILE A 467 -3.98 -27.63 25.26
N GLU A 468 -5.19 -27.72 24.71
CA GLU A 468 -5.45 -28.45 23.47
C GLU A 468 -4.69 -27.81 22.30
N ALA A 469 -4.24 -28.66 21.36
CA ALA A 469 -3.44 -28.22 20.22
C ALA A 469 -4.16 -27.19 19.33
N GLU A 470 -5.50 -27.24 19.26
CA GLU A 470 -6.28 -26.28 18.49
C GLU A 470 -6.28 -24.89 19.14
N ASP A 471 -6.46 -24.80 20.46
CA ASP A 471 -6.43 -23.54 21.20
C ASP A 471 -5.03 -22.91 21.15
N PHE A 472 -3.99 -23.75 21.21
CA PHE A 472 -2.58 -23.33 21.12
C PHE A 472 -2.27 -22.60 19.82
N LYS A 473 -2.94 -22.92 18.70
CA LYS A 473 -2.63 -22.28 17.41
C LYS A 473 -2.76 -20.76 17.47
N SER A 474 -3.71 -20.26 18.25
CA SER A 474 -3.99 -18.82 18.41
C SER A 474 -3.00 -18.08 19.34
N LYS A 475 -2.05 -18.78 19.97
CA LYS A 475 -1.14 -18.28 21.01
C LYS A 475 0.20 -17.79 20.47
N ASP A 476 0.18 -17.28 19.25
CA ASP A 476 1.36 -16.78 18.55
C ASP A 476 2.08 -15.66 19.31
N SER A 477 1.33 -14.73 19.92
CA SER A 477 1.87 -13.58 20.63
C SER A 477 2.59 -13.99 21.91
N GLU A 478 1.99 -14.90 22.68
CA GLU A 478 2.60 -15.48 23.88
C GLU A 478 3.85 -16.31 23.53
N CYS A 479 3.85 -17.03 22.41
CA CYS A 479 5.03 -17.77 21.94
C CYS A 479 6.16 -16.82 21.53
N VAL A 480 5.86 -15.73 20.80
CA VAL A 480 6.85 -14.71 20.43
C VAL A 480 7.45 -14.06 21.68
N MET A 481 6.63 -13.74 22.69
CA MET A 481 7.12 -13.26 23.98
C MET A 481 8.06 -14.28 24.64
N CYS A 482 7.66 -15.56 24.69
CA CYS A 482 8.48 -16.62 25.28
C CYS A 482 9.87 -16.73 24.63
N GLU A 483 9.94 -16.71 23.29
CA GLU A 483 11.22 -16.72 22.57
C GLU A 483 12.10 -15.51 22.92
N VAL A 484 11.54 -14.31 22.89
CA VAL A 484 12.31 -13.08 23.17
C VAL A 484 12.85 -13.11 24.60
N GLU A 485 12.03 -13.50 25.59
CA GLU A 485 12.47 -13.60 26.99
C GLU A 485 13.51 -14.70 27.20
N CYS A 486 13.34 -15.87 26.57
CA CYS A 486 14.34 -16.94 26.62
C CYS A 486 15.68 -16.47 26.05
N ARG A 487 15.67 -15.80 24.89
CA ARG A 487 16.90 -15.27 24.28
C ARG A 487 17.57 -14.20 25.15
N ASN A 488 16.78 -13.33 25.80
CA ASN A 488 17.29 -12.36 26.76
C ASN A 488 17.94 -13.04 28.00
N ALA A 489 17.46 -14.23 28.36
CA ALA A 489 18.05 -15.06 29.41
C ALA A 489 19.23 -15.94 28.93
N GLY A 490 19.64 -15.83 27.66
CA GLY A 490 20.71 -16.65 27.08
C GLY A 490 20.28 -18.09 26.74
N VAL A 491 18.97 -18.34 26.66
CA VAL A 491 18.38 -19.63 26.30
C VAL A 491 17.98 -19.62 24.82
N ASP A 492 18.45 -20.61 24.07
CA ASP A 492 18.28 -20.69 22.61
C ASP A 492 17.53 -21.95 22.16
N GLY A 493 17.02 -22.76 23.11
CA GLY A 493 16.29 -24.00 22.84
C GLY A 493 14.80 -23.82 22.50
N PHE A 494 14.34 -22.60 22.25
CA PHE A 494 12.95 -22.26 21.92
C PHE A 494 12.92 -21.25 20.78
N PHE A 495 12.22 -21.57 19.69
CA PHE A 495 12.20 -20.75 18.48
C PHE A 495 10.81 -20.70 17.87
N VAL A 496 10.32 -19.51 17.55
CA VAL A 496 9.06 -19.33 16.83
C VAL A 496 9.37 -19.01 15.38
N GLN A 497 9.09 -19.95 14.49
CA GLN A 497 9.12 -19.69 13.05
C GLN A 497 7.78 -19.06 12.64
N LEU A 498 7.82 -17.80 12.19
CA LEU A 498 6.66 -17.11 11.63
C LEU A 498 6.91 -16.82 10.15
N ASP A 499 6.01 -17.31 9.31
CA ASP A 499 6.11 -17.15 7.87
C ASP A 499 5.67 -15.75 7.43
N VAL A 500 6.35 -15.22 6.41
CA VAL A 500 5.93 -14.03 5.66
C VAL A 500 5.94 -14.40 4.18
N LEU A 501 4.83 -14.98 3.72
CA LEU A 501 4.72 -15.53 2.37
C LEU A 501 5.07 -14.46 1.32
N GLY A 502 6.04 -14.76 0.45
CA GLY A 502 6.48 -13.89 -0.64
C GLY A 502 7.76 -13.08 -0.34
N LEU A 503 8.19 -12.99 0.92
CA LEU A 503 9.55 -12.57 1.30
C LEU A 503 10.51 -13.77 1.29
#